data_AF-A0A1V4CXM0-F1
#
_entry.id   AF-A0A1V4CXM0-F1
#
_cell.length_a   1.000
_cell.length_b   1.000
_cell.length_c   1.000
_cell.angle_alpha   90.00
_cell.angle_beta   90.00
_cell.angle_gamma   90.00
#
_symmetry.space_group_name_H-M   'P 1'
#
loop_
_entity.id
_entity.type
_entity.pdbx_description
1 polymer ?
#
loop_
_entity_poly.entity_id
_entity_poly.type
_entity_poly.pdbx_seq_one_letter_code
_entity_poly.pdbx_strand_id
1 'polypeptide(L)'
;MVPDSGPAAGGNTVRLFGQNLRGATSVSFGGTPATIVYQDNPSVYGGGGGGWGGGGGDWGGGGGGWGGGGGGWGGGGGGGGGGGGNPGYDGIVVIAPPHAPGTVQVTVTTPAGTSNGLPYTYVAPAPPAAVAITPTVGPTTGGTVYVITGTNLTGVTSVTFGGSPSTILAINPAGTSLIGITPAGPPAGGNVTVTLTGPGGSTNVPGGFTYFVAPPAPAPVAITPATGPAAGGTPFTITGTNLGGVLGVLFNGVPATGVTATPTTVAGITPAGAVGSATVTLVTAFGTVTVPGGFLYV
;
A
#
# COMPACT_ATOMS: atom_id res chain seq x y z
N MET A 1 -21.07 0.56 -26.56
CA MET A 1 -19.64 0.39 -26.19
C MET A 1 -19.53 -0.71 -25.16
N VAL A 2 -18.41 -1.44 -25.14
CA VAL A 2 -18.15 -2.48 -24.13
C VAL A 2 -16.65 -2.48 -23.75
N PRO A 3 -16.30 -2.42 -22.46
CA PRO A 3 -17.19 -2.10 -21.33
C PRO A 3 -17.64 -0.63 -21.37
N ASP A 4 -18.69 -0.31 -20.62
CA ASP A 4 -19.20 1.05 -20.38
C ASP A 4 -18.61 1.70 -19.11
N SER A 5 -17.70 0.99 -18.45
CA SER A 5 -17.00 1.45 -17.25
C SER A 5 -15.59 0.87 -17.17
N GLY A 6 -14.74 1.51 -16.37
CA GLY A 6 -13.38 1.05 -16.12
C GLY A 6 -12.67 1.87 -15.04
N PRO A 7 -11.42 1.52 -14.70
CA PRO A 7 -10.68 2.19 -13.63
C PRO A 7 -10.39 3.66 -13.98
N ALA A 8 -10.40 4.54 -12.97
CA ALA A 8 -9.97 5.94 -13.08
C ALA A 8 -8.53 6.10 -13.64
N ALA A 9 -7.66 5.11 -13.41
CA ALA A 9 -6.32 5.07 -13.98
C ALA A 9 -6.30 4.87 -15.51
N GLY A 10 -7.42 4.53 -16.14
CA GLY A 10 -7.49 4.16 -17.55
C GLY A 10 -6.74 2.86 -17.85
N GLY A 11 -6.27 2.72 -19.09
CA GLY A 11 -5.47 1.59 -19.54
C GLY A 11 -6.27 0.35 -19.96
N ASN A 12 -7.58 0.31 -19.67
CA ASN A 12 -8.44 -0.78 -20.12
C ASN A 12 -8.85 -0.59 -21.59
N THR A 13 -8.98 -1.72 -22.28
CA THR A 13 -9.47 -1.76 -23.66
C THR A 13 -10.98 -1.54 -23.70
N VAL A 14 -11.42 -0.63 -24.56
CA VAL A 14 -12.85 -0.33 -24.81
C VAL A 14 -13.15 -0.54 -26.29
N ARG A 15 -14.23 -1.26 -26.58
CA ARG A 15 -14.75 -1.47 -27.93
C ARG A 15 -15.95 -0.58 -28.18
N LEU A 16 -15.85 0.27 -29.18
CA LEU A 16 -16.93 1.11 -29.70
C LEU A 16 -17.52 0.46 -30.94
N PHE A 17 -18.84 0.50 -31.06
CA PHE A 17 -19.58 -0.02 -32.20
C PHE A 17 -20.57 1.03 -32.67
N GLY A 18 -20.70 1.19 -33.97
CA GLY A 18 -21.62 2.16 -34.55
C GLY A 18 -21.60 2.11 -36.07
N GLN A 19 -22.32 3.03 -36.69
CA GLN A 19 -22.30 3.20 -38.15
C GLN A 19 -21.38 4.36 -38.50
N ASN A 20 -20.70 4.28 -39.65
CA ASN A 20 -19.85 5.35 -40.18
C ASN A 20 -18.71 5.75 -39.24
N LEU A 21 -18.13 4.77 -38.54
CA LEU A 21 -16.98 5.01 -37.64
C LEU A 21 -15.64 4.77 -38.34
N ARG A 22 -15.63 4.28 -39.58
CA ARG A 22 -14.40 4.10 -40.37
C ARG A 22 -13.65 5.40 -40.56
N GLY A 23 -12.32 5.32 -40.49
CA GLY A 23 -11.44 6.48 -40.66
C GLY A 23 -11.54 7.46 -39.49
N ALA A 24 -11.87 6.99 -38.28
CA ALA A 24 -11.83 7.81 -37.09
C ALA A 24 -10.42 8.39 -36.90
N THR A 25 -10.37 9.72 -36.72
CA THR A 25 -9.14 10.47 -36.48
C THR A 25 -8.87 10.64 -35.01
N SER A 26 -9.91 10.59 -34.16
CA SER A 26 -9.77 10.58 -32.71
C SER A 26 -10.96 9.95 -32.01
N VAL A 27 -10.71 9.44 -30.81
CA VAL A 27 -11.74 9.07 -29.83
C VAL A 27 -11.43 9.85 -28.56
N SER A 28 -12.46 10.42 -27.94
CA SER A 28 -12.33 11.25 -26.74
C SER A 28 -13.22 10.73 -25.61
N PHE A 29 -12.68 10.71 -24.39
CA PHE A 29 -13.38 10.38 -23.14
C PHE A 29 -13.44 11.66 -22.31
N GLY A 30 -14.59 12.34 -22.28
CA GLY A 30 -14.74 13.58 -21.52
C GLY A 30 -13.81 14.72 -21.96
N GLY A 31 -13.37 14.72 -23.21
CA GLY A 31 -12.38 15.66 -23.74
C GLY A 31 -10.95 15.11 -23.74
N THR A 32 -10.65 14.03 -23.01
CA THR A 32 -9.32 13.41 -23.00
C THR A 32 -9.17 12.44 -24.17
N PRO A 33 -8.16 12.59 -25.04
CA PRO A 33 -7.94 11.66 -26.16
C PRO A 33 -7.61 10.24 -25.70
N ALA A 34 -8.21 9.25 -26.34
CA ALA A 34 -7.91 7.84 -26.19
C ALA A 34 -6.94 7.34 -27.27
N THR A 35 -6.21 6.26 -26.98
CA THR A 35 -5.33 5.62 -27.97
C THR A 35 -6.15 4.64 -28.81
N ILE A 36 -6.26 4.89 -30.12
CA ILE A 36 -6.87 3.92 -31.05
C ILE A 36 -5.87 2.79 -31.31
N VAL A 37 -6.27 1.56 -30.99
CA VAL A 37 -5.46 0.35 -31.18
C VAL A 37 -5.88 -0.40 -32.44
N TYR A 38 -7.17 -0.32 -32.76
CA TYR A 38 -7.75 -0.93 -33.94
C TYR A 38 -8.96 -0.14 -34.41
N GLN A 39 -9.14 -0.08 -35.72
CA GLN A 39 -10.38 0.34 -36.34
C GLN A 39 -10.58 -0.50 -37.60
N ASP A 40 -11.84 -0.78 -37.94
CA ASP A 40 -12.15 -1.45 -39.20
C ASP A 40 -11.59 -0.64 -40.38
N ASN A 41 -10.99 -1.35 -41.33
CA ASN A 41 -10.34 -0.71 -42.47
C ASN A 41 -11.35 0.13 -43.27
N PRO A 42 -10.96 1.34 -43.70
CA PRO A 42 -11.70 2.07 -44.72
C PRO A 42 -11.44 1.43 -46.09
N SER A 43 -11.94 0.21 -46.34
CA SER A 43 -11.78 -0.43 -47.65
C SER A 43 -13.13 -0.64 -48.35
N VAL A 44 -13.36 0.25 -49.32
CA VAL A 44 -13.94 0.02 -50.65
C VAL A 44 -15.26 -0.75 -50.69
N TYR A 45 -16.39 -0.06 -50.46
CA TYR A 45 -17.62 -0.42 -51.15
C TYR A 45 -17.79 0.53 -52.34
N GLY A 46 -17.00 0.32 -53.37
CA GLY A 46 -16.99 1.17 -54.57
C GLY A 46 -16.12 0.61 -55.69
N GLY A 47 -16.74 -0.19 -56.56
CA GLY A 47 -16.34 -0.36 -57.96
C GLY A 47 -15.15 -1.29 -58.25
N GLY A 48 -15.45 -2.49 -58.75
CA GLY A 48 -14.44 -3.35 -59.38
C GLY A 48 -14.94 -4.75 -59.66
N GLY A 49 -15.68 -4.93 -60.75
CA GLY A 49 -15.88 -6.26 -61.32
C GLY A 49 -14.53 -6.80 -61.81
N GLY A 50 -14.14 -7.98 -61.33
CA GLY A 50 -12.95 -8.71 -61.77
C GLY A 50 -12.95 -10.11 -61.17
N GLY A 51 -13.00 -11.12 -62.05
CA GLY A 51 -13.37 -12.49 -61.72
C GLY A 51 -12.31 -13.35 -61.00
N TRP A 52 -12.87 -14.37 -60.32
CA TRP A 52 -12.40 -15.72 -60.02
C TRP A 52 -10.89 -16.06 -59.96
N GLY A 53 -10.51 -16.63 -58.82
CA GLY A 53 -9.43 -17.62 -58.70
C GLY A 53 -9.68 -18.50 -57.47
N GLY A 54 -10.06 -19.76 -57.68
CA GLY A 54 -10.46 -20.72 -56.65
C GLY A 54 -9.32 -21.42 -55.92
N GLY A 55 -9.71 -22.25 -54.93
CA GLY A 55 -8.86 -23.10 -54.08
C GLY A 55 -9.16 -22.78 -52.62
N GLY A 56 -9.93 -23.56 -51.84
CA GLY A 56 -9.91 -25.00 -51.69
C GLY A 56 -9.08 -25.34 -50.44
N GLY A 57 -9.72 -25.82 -49.37
CA GLY A 57 -9.00 -26.36 -48.20
C GLY A 57 -9.69 -26.14 -46.86
N ASP A 58 -10.45 -27.16 -46.46
CA ASP A 58 -10.85 -27.59 -45.12
C ASP A 58 -10.17 -26.96 -43.90
N TRP A 59 -10.94 -26.71 -42.84
CA TRP A 59 -10.80 -27.39 -41.53
C TRP A 59 -12.17 -27.45 -40.86
N GLY A 60 -12.70 -28.67 -40.75
CA GLY A 60 -13.90 -28.97 -39.99
C GLY A 60 -13.65 -29.12 -38.48
N GLY A 61 -14.76 -29.22 -37.75
CA GLY A 61 -14.85 -30.00 -36.52
C GLY A 61 -15.13 -29.20 -35.26
N GLY A 62 -16.31 -29.44 -34.66
CA GLY A 62 -16.52 -29.20 -33.23
C GLY A 62 -17.91 -28.69 -32.85
N GLY A 63 -18.94 -29.52 -33.05
CA GLY A 63 -20.28 -29.25 -32.53
C GLY A 63 -20.37 -29.37 -31.00
N GLY A 64 -21.34 -28.65 -30.43
CA GLY A 64 -21.79 -28.78 -29.05
C GLY A 64 -23.01 -27.88 -28.85
N GLY A 65 -24.20 -28.45 -29.00
CA GLY A 65 -25.48 -27.73 -28.97
C GLY A 65 -26.07 -27.50 -27.57
N TRP A 66 -27.38 -27.22 -27.61
CA TRP A 66 -28.34 -26.89 -26.53
C TRP A 66 -28.29 -25.41 -26.09
N GLY A 67 -29.33 -24.59 -26.19
CA GLY A 67 -30.75 -24.81 -26.51
C GLY A 67 -31.58 -23.77 -25.75
N GLY A 68 -32.64 -23.22 -26.37
CA GLY A 68 -33.79 -22.69 -25.63
C GLY A 68 -34.20 -21.23 -25.88
N GLY A 69 -35.34 -21.07 -26.58
CA GLY A 69 -36.34 -19.99 -26.42
C GLY A 69 -35.96 -18.61 -26.94
N GLY A 70 -36.73 -17.89 -27.75
CA GLY A 70 -38.16 -17.94 -28.06
C GLY A 70 -38.65 -16.48 -28.18
N GLY A 71 -39.36 -16.16 -29.26
CA GLY A 71 -39.97 -14.85 -29.54
C GLY A 71 -39.18 -14.06 -30.59
N GLY A 72 -39.57 -13.94 -31.85
CA GLY A 72 -40.90 -13.94 -32.43
C GLY A 72 -41.28 -12.51 -32.81
N TRP A 73 -40.90 -12.08 -34.01
CA TRP A 73 -41.66 -11.10 -34.81
C TRP A 73 -41.55 -11.52 -36.27
N GLY A 74 -42.64 -12.11 -36.78
CA GLY A 74 -42.85 -12.36 -38.18
C GLY A 74 -43.78 -11.32 -38.79
N GLY A 75 -43.66 -11.15 -40.11
CA GLY A 75 -44.76 -10.72 -40.97
C GLY A 75 -44.44 -9.55 -41.91
N GLY A 76 -44.33 -9.83 -43.21
CA GLY A 76 -44.55 -8.84 -44.27
C GLY A 76 -43.58 -8.96 -45.44
N GLY A 77 -43.88 -9.84 -46.40
CA GLY A 77 -43.08 -10.05 -47.61
C GLY A 77 -43.16 -8.92 -48.64
N GLY A 78 -42.18 -8.92 -49.54
CA GLY A 78 -42.12 -8.10 -50.75
C GLY A 78 -40.76 -8.26 -51.41
N GLY A 79 -40.69 -9.15 -52.41
CA GLY A 79 -39.46 -9.48 -53.12
C GLY A 79 -38.88 -8.31 -53.91
N GLY A 80 -37.55 -8.31 -54.04
CA GLY A 80 -36.79 -7.40 -54.89
C GLY A 80 -35.30 -7.58 -54.60
N GLY A 81 -34.61 -8.34 -55.45
CA GLY A 81 -33.18 -8.58 -55.32
C GLY A 81 -32.36 -7.29 -55.43
N GLY A 82 -31.27 -7.23 -54.66
CA GLY A 82 -30.27 -6.18 -54.75
C GLY A 82 -29.33 -6.13 -53.55
N GLY A 83 -28.07 -6.56 -53.75
CA GLY A 83 -26.91 -6.12 -52.97
C GLY A 83 -26.86 -6.51 -51.49
N GLY A 84 -26.43 -7.73 -51.18
CA GLY A 84 -26.07 -8.15 -49.82
C GLY A 84 -24.73 -7.56 -49.35
N GLY A 85 -24.66 -6.24 -49.17
CA GLY A 85 -23.69 -5.64 -48.27
C GLY A 85 -24.31 -5.64 -46.87
N ASN A 86 -23.69 -6.30 -45.90
CA ASN A 86 -24.04 -6.09 -44.50
C ASN A 86 -23.97 -4.57 -44.24
N PRO A 87 -24.99 -3.88 -43.69
CA PRO A 87 -24.93 -2.45 -43.34
C PRO A 87 -24.01 -2.22 -42.12
N GLY A 88 -22.86 -2.87 -42.16
CA GLY A 88 -22.20 -3.52 -41.04
C GLY A 88 -21.68 -2.51 -40.04
N TYR A 89 -22.05 -2.73 -38.78
CA TYR A 89 -21.47 -2.08 -37.62
C TYR A 89 -19.95 -2.02 -37.76
N ASP A 90 -19.41 -0.80 -37.70
CA ASP A 90 -17.99 -0.52 -37.65
C ASP A 90 -17.51 -0.61 -36.19
N GLY A 91 -16.39 -1.29 -35.99
CA GLY A 91 -15.72 -1.42 -34.70
C GLY A 91 -14.49 -0.51 -34.56
N ILE A 92 -14.36 0.14 -33.42
CA ILE A 92 -13.10 0.78 -32.98
C ILE A 92 -12.72 0.19 -31.63
N VAL A 93 -11.44 -0.18 -31.47
CA VAL A 93 -10.86 -0.58 -30.19
C VAL A 93 -9.90 0.50 -29.74
N VAL A 94 -10.11 0.99 -28.52
CA VAL A 94 -9.29 2.03 -27.91
C VAL A 94 -8.78 1.60 -26.54
N ILE A 95 -7.71 2.25 -26.07
CA ILE A 95 -7.31 2.24 -24.67
C ILE A 95 -7.87 3.51 -24.02
N ALA A 96 -8.70 3.34 -22.99
CA ALA A 96 -9.26 4.45 -22.24
C ALA A 96 -8.13 5.24 -21.55
N PRO A 97 -8.11 6.58 -21.64
CA PRO A 97 -7.12 7.39 -20.95
C PRO A 97 -7.43 7.47 -19.44
N PRO A 98 -6.45 7.83 -18.59
CA PRO A 98 -6.71 8.17 -17.19
C PRO A 98 -7.67 9.37 -17.09
N HIS A 99 -8.62 9.33 -16.16
CA HIS A 99 -9.56 10.41 -15.89
C HIS A 99 -10.03 10.36 -14.43
N ALA A 100 -10.45 11.51 -13.88
CA ALA A 100 -11.05 11.55 -12.54
C ALA A 100 -12.31 10.64 -12.47
N PRO A 101 -12.60 10.02 -11.31
CA PRO A 101 -13.81 9.21 -11.14
C PRO A 101 -15.08 9.98 -11.51
N GLY A 102 -16.02 9.30 -12.16
CA GLY A 102 -17.28 9.88 -12.62
C GLY A 102 -17.64 9.49 -14.05
N THR A 103 -18.84 9.86 -14.47
CA THR A 103 -19.35 9.58 -15.82
C THR A 103 -18.94 10.69 -16.78
N VAL A 104 -18.36 10.31 -17.92
CA VAL A 104 -18.01 11.20 -19.03
C VAL A 104 -18.70 10.76 -20.31
N GLN A 105 -18.75 11.65 -21.31
CA GLN A 105 -19.22 11.30 -22.64
C GLN A 105 -18.05 10.85 -23.53
N VAL A 106 -18.24 9.73 -24.23
CA VAL A 106 -17.30 9.21 -25.22
C VAL A 106 -17.79 9.55 -26.61
N THR A 107 -16.94 10.20 -27.39
CA THR A 107 -17.24 10.57 -28.78
C THR A 107 -16.15 10.10 -29.72
N VAL A 108 -16.54 9.83 -30.96
CA VAL A 108 -15.64 9.48 -32.07
C VAL A 108 -15.68 10.62 -33.07
N THR A 109 -14.52 11.10 -33.50
CA THR A 109 -14.42 12.08 -34.59
C THR A 109 -13.92 11.39 -35.84
N THR A 110 -14.67 11.56 -36.94
CA THR A 110 -14.28 11.17 -38.29
C THR A 110 -14.18 12.44 -39.16
N PRO A 111 -13.66 12.36 -40.39
CA PRO A 111 -13.70 13.49 -41.32
C PRO A 111 -15.11 14.01 -41.63
N ALA A 112 -16.14 13.17 -41.44
CA ALA A 112 -17.55 13.54 -41.66
C ALA A 112 -18.18 14.28 -40.46
N GLY A 113 -17.52 14.28 -39.29
CA GLY A 113 -18.00 14.94 -38.08
C GLY A 113 -17.76 14.12 -36.81
N THR A 114 -18.31 14.61 -35.69
CA THR A 114 -18.25 13.94 -34.39
C THR A 114 -19.54 13.18 -34.11
N SER A 115 -19.43 11.98 -33.56
CA SER A 115 -20.57 11.14 -33.16
C SER A 115 -21.37 11.74 -32.00
N ASN A 116 -22.54 11.16 -31.71
CA ASN A 116 -23.17 11.35 -30.40
C ASN A 116 -22.28 10.82 -29.27
N GLY A 117 -22.50 11.32 -28.05
CA GLY A 117 -21.83 10.84 -26.84
C GLY A 117 -22.43 9.53 -26.32
N LEU A 118 -21.57 8.64 -25.83
CA LEU A 118 -21.98 7.49 -25.01
C LEU A 118 -21.41 7.64 -23.58
N PRO A 119 -22.20 7.32 -22.52
CA PRO A 119 -21.79 7.57 -21.13
C PRO A 119 -20.81 6.51 -20.61
N TYR A 120 -19.53 6.83 -20.43
CA TYR A 120 -18.54 5.94 -19.84
C TYR A 120 -18.23 6.32 -18.40
N THR A 121 -18.24 5.36 -17.48
CA THR A 121 -18.02 5.62 -16.05
C THR A 121 -16.63 5.20 -15.59
N TYR A 122 -15.85 6.18 -15.13
CA TYR A 122 -14.59 5.97 -14.44
C TYR A 122 -14.84 5.64 -12.97
N VAL A 123 -14.40 4.46 -12.54
CA VAL A 123 -14.59 3.91 -11.20
C VAL A 123 -13.35 4.19 -10.35
N ALA A 124 -13.56 4.76 -9.16
CA ALA A 124 -12.49 4.96 -8.20
C ALA A 124 -11.97 3.63 -7.64
N PRO A 125 -10.67 3.51 -7.32
CA PRO A 125 -10.17 2.39 -6.53
C PRO A 125 -10.89 2.31 -5.18
N ALA A 126 -11.02 1.10 -4.62
CA ALA A 126 -11.52 0.97 -3.26
C ALA A 126 -10.55 1.66 -2.28
N PRO A 127 -11.05 2.34 -1.22
CA PRO A 127 -10.19 2.87 -0.17
C PRO A 127 -9.43 1.73 0.53
N PRO A 128 -8.29 2.05 1.18
CA PRO A 128 -7.65 1.12 2.10
C PRO A 128 -8.65 0.69 3.19
N ALA A 129 -8.54 -0.53 3.69
CA ALA A 129 -9.30 -0.99 4.84
C ALA A 129 -8.34 -1.56 5.89
N ALA A 130 -8.12 -0.82 6.97
CA ALA A 130 -7.26 -1.26 8.06
C ALA A 130 -8.04 -2.13 9.06
N VAL A 131 -7.41 -3.21 9.52
CA VAL A 131 -7.98 -4.15 10.50
C VAL A 131 -7.33 -3.94 11.86
N ALA A 132 -6.00 -3.90 11.91
CA ALA A 132 -5.26 -3.75 13.16
C ALA A 132 -3.89 -3.09 12.93
N ILE A 133 -3.33 -2.55 14.01
CA ILE A 133 -1.93 -2.11 14.10
C ILE A 133 -1.23 -2.88 15.22
N THR A 134 0.03 -3.27 15.02
CA THR A 134 0.85 -3.92 16.04
C THR A 134 2.28 -3.38 15.99
N PRO A 135 2.87 -2.96 17.13
CA PRO A 135 2.21 -2.79 18.43
C PRO A 135 1.18 -1.65 18.43
N THR A 136 0.30 -1.61 19.42
CA THR A 136 -0.72 -0.54 19.60
C THR A 136 -0.22 0.63 20.46
N VAL A 137 1.02 0.55 20.96
CA VAL A 137 1.64 1.51 21.87
C VAL A 137 3.09 1.80 21.48
N GLY A 138 3.57 3.00 21.80
CA GLY A 138 4.97 3.42 21.58
C GLY A 138 5.34 4.71 22.32
N PRO A 139 6.64 5.07 22.41
CA PRO A 139 7.08 6.24 23.15
C PRO A 139 6.76 7.53 22.39
N THR A 140 6.53 8.64 23.11
CA THR A 140 6.28 9.98 22.53
C THR A 140 7.39 10.47 21.59
N THR A 141 8.61 9.94 21.72
CA THR A 141 9.74 10.22 20.82
C THR A 141 9.57 9.61 19.42
N GLY A 142 8.60 8.72 19.22
CA GLY A 142 8.43 7.97 17.98
C GLY A 142 9.47 6.85 17.83
N GLY A 143 9.67 6.39 16.60
CA GLY A 143 10.65 5.34 16.29
C GLY A 143 10.16 3.89 16.45
N THR A 144 8.92 3.67 16.88
CA THR A 144 8.34 2.33 16.93
C THR A 144 8.09 1.79 15.53
N VAL A 145 8.66 0.63 15.21
CA VAL A 145 8.30 -0.13 14.01
C VAL A 145 6.91 -0.71 14.23
N TYR A 146 5.98 -0.40 13.33
CA TYR A 146 4.62 -0.91 13.37
C TYR A 146 4.28 -1.69 12.10
N VAL A 147 3.32 -2.59 12.24
CA VAL A 147 2.68 -3.32 11.14
C VAL A 147 1.19 -3.04 11.18
N ILE A 148 0.63 -2.60 10.06
CA ILE A 148 -0.82 -2.50 9.85
C ILE A 148 -1.25 -3.65 8.95
N THR A 149 -2.27 -4.39 9.35
CA THR A 149 -2.92 -5.42 8.53
C THR A 149 -4.25 -4.91 7.98
N GLY A 150 -4.64 -5.41 6.81
CA GLY A 150 -5.84 -4.92 6.14
C GLY A 150 -6.05 -5.47 4.73
N THR A 151 -6.78 -4.71 3.92
CA THR A 151 -6.94 -4.92 2.48
C THR A 151 -6.77 -3.61 1.73
N ASN A 152 -6.53 -3.69 0.41
CA ASN A 152 -6.29 -2.55 -0.47
C ASN A 152 -5.12 -1.65 -0.03
N LEU A 153 -4.12 -2.21 0.65
CA LEU A 153 -3.00 -1.44 1.18
C LEU A 153 -1.97 -1.03 0.13
N THR A 154 -1.93 -1.69 -1.03
CA THR A 154 -1.01 -1.33 -2.14
C THR A 154 -1.20 0.10 -2.64
N GLY A 155 -2.41 0.66 -2.50
CA GLY A 155 -2.71 2.03 -2.87
C GLY A 155 -2.42 3.07 -1.80
N VAL A 156 -1.93 2.69 -0.61
CA VAL A 156 -1.66 3.65 0.48
C VAL A 156 -0.45 4.51 0.11
N THR A 157 -0.66 5.83 0.08
CA THR A 157 0.36 6.83 -0.24
C THR A 157 0.84 7.58 1.01
N SER A 158 0.05 7.63 2.07
CA SER A 158 0.46 8.21 3.36
C SER A 158 -0.22 7.53 4.53
N VAL A 159 0.50 7.47 5.66
CA VAL A 159 -0.06 7.12 6.96
C VAL A 159 0.24 8.26 7.93
N THR A 160 -0.75 8.66 8.73
CA THR A 160 -0.58 9.72 9.75
C THR A 160 -1.03 9.24 11.13
N PHE A 161 -0.38 9.75 12.18
CA PHE A 161 -0.64 9.49 13.59
C PHE A 161 -1.00 10.82 14.25
N GLY A 162 -2.28 11.05 14.54
CA GLY A 162 -2.76 12.33 15.07
C GLY A 162 -2.49 13.51 14.12
N GLY A 163 -2.40 13.26 12.81
CA GLY A 163 -2.02 14.24 11.80
C GLY A 163 -0.52 14.31 11.48
N SER A 164 0.35 13.75 12.33
CA SER A 164 1.79 13.67 12.03
C SER A 164 2.09 12.57 11.01
N PRO A 165 2.82 12.85 9.93
CA PRO A 165 3.14 11.84 8.91
C PRO A 165 4.13 10.81 9.46
N SER A 166 3.85 9.52 9.21
CA SER A 166 4.76 8.42 9.49
C SER A 166 5.59 8.04 8.27
N THR A 167 6.65 7.27 8.49
CA THR A 167 7.46 6.70 7.39
C THR A 167 6.93 5.32 7.03
N ILE A 168 6.54 5.12 5.77
CA ILE A 168 6.22 3.79 5.24
C ILE A 168 7.53 3.13 4.78
N LEU A 169 7.82 1.92 5.28
CA LEU A 169 9.01 1.16 4.92
C LEU A 169 8.74 0.16 3.79
N ALA A 170 7.59 -0.51 3.86
CA ALA A 170 7.20 -1.51 2.88
C ALA A 170 5.69 -1.73 2.90
N ILE A 171 5.16 -2.09 1.73
CA ILE A 171 3.80 -2.62 1.58
C ILE A 171 3.96 -3.96 0.87
N ASN A 172 3.30 -5.00 1.35
CA ASN A 172 3.39 -6.29 0.68
C ASN A 172 2.66 -6.28 -0.68
N PRO A 173 3.10 -7.05 -1.69
CA PRO A 173 2.48 -7.05 -3.01
C PRO A 173 1.00 -7.46 -3.02
N ALA A 174 0.57 -8.24 -2.02
CA ALA A 174 -0.82 -8.65 -1.85
C ALA A 174 -1.73 -7.54 -1.29
N GLY A 175 -1.18 -6.42 -0.80
CA GLY A 175 -1.95 -5.32 -0.23
C GLY A 175 -2.65 -5.65 1.09
N THR A 176 -2.08 -6.58 1.87
CA THR A 176 -2.63 -7.04 3.15
C THR A 176 -1.80 -6.66 4.37
N SER A 177 -0.58 -6.14 4.17
CA SER A 177 0.30 -5.68 5.24
C SER A 177 1.12 -4.45 4.82
N LEU A 178 1.25 -3.50 5.74
CA LEU A 178 2.07 -2.29 5.61
C LEU A 178 2.96 -2.17 6.85
N ILE A 179 4.26 -1.96 6.63
CA ILE A 179 5.26 -1.74 7.69
C ILE A 179 5.70 -0.28 7.66
N GLY A 180 5.80 0.34 8.83
CA GLY A 180 6.27 1.72 8.96
C GLY A 180 6.93 2.02 10.30
N ILE A 181 7.32 3.28 10.47
CA ILE A 181 7.92 3.82 11.70
C ILE A 181 7.05 4.97 12.20
N THR A 182 6.63 4.91 13.47
CA THR A 182 5.81 5.96 14.09
C THR A 182 6.57 7.29 14.16
N PRO A 183 5.92 8.42 13.85
CA PRO A 183 6.51 9.73 14.11
C PRO A 183 6.54 10.04 15.60
N ALA A 184 7.19 11.15 15.96
CA ALA A 184 7.03 11.73 17.29
C ALA A 184 5.56 12.07 17.54
N GLY A 185 5.10 11.73 18.75
CA GLY A 185 3.72 11.93 19.19
C GLY A 185 3.56 13.17 20.08
N PRO A 186 2.34 13.39 20.61
CA PRO A 186 2.08 14.45 21.58
C PRO A 186 3.00 14.33 22.82
N PRO A 187 3.62 15.41 23.32
CA PRO A 187 4.56 15.33 24.44
C PRO A 187 3.98 14.74 25.73
N ALA A 188 2.67 14.93 25.97
CA ALA A 188 1.96 14.40 27.12
C ALA A 188 1.54 12.91 26.97
N GLY A 189 1.82 12.28 25.83
CA GLY A 189 1.28 10.98 25.46
C GLY A 189 -0.19 11.04 25.08
N GLY A 190 -0.83 9.87 25.07
CA GLY A 190 -2.26 9.71 24.76
C GLY A 190 -2.53 8.93 23.48
N ASN A 191 -3.79 8.53 23.30
CA ASN A 191 -4.25 7.85 22.11
C ASN A 191 -4.43 8.86 20.96
N VAL A 192 -3.92 8.50 19.78
CA VAL A 192 -4.11 9.25 18.55
C VAL A 192 -4.77 8.40 17.49
N THR A 193 -5.55 9.05 16.63
CA THR A 193 -6.09 8.43 15.43
C THR A 193 -4.98 8.12 14.44
N VAL A 194 -4.98 6.89 13.90
CA VAL A 194 -4.10 6.50 12.78
C VAL A 194 -4.93 6.50 11.50
N THR A 195 -4.48 7.22 10.48
CA THR A 195 -5.20 7.38 9.21
C THR A 195 -4.34 6.91 8.07
N LEU A 196 -4.88 6.04 7.21
CA LEU A 196 -4.28 5.63 5.96
C LEU A 196 -4.99 6.38 4.83
N THR A 197 -4.23 6.89 3.87
CA THR A 197 -4.76 7.60 2.69
C THR A 197 -4.21 6.98 1.43
N GLY A 198 -5.07 6.81 0.43
CA GLY A 198 -4.71 6.39 -0.92
C GLY A 198 -5.67 6.98 -1.97
N PRO A 199 -5.51 6.62 -3.26
CA PRO A 199 -6.36 7.12 -4.34
C PRO A 199 -7.85 6.80 -4.19
N GLY A 200 -8.20 5.75 -3.44
CA GLY A 200 -9.58 5.39 -3.14
C GLY A 200 -10.20 6.15 -1.97
N GLY A 201 -9.43 7.01 -1.29
CA GLY A 201 -9.84 7.75 -0.10
C GLY A 201 -9.02 7.38 1.14
N SER A 202 -9.56 7.75 2.31
CA SER A 202 -8.91 7.53 3.60
C SER A 202 -9.70 6.59 4.50
N THR A 203 -9.00 5.89 5.38
CA THR A 203 -9.58 5.05 6.43
C THR A 203 -8.82 5.22 7.74
N ASN A 204 -9.48 4.92 8.86
CA ASN A 204 -8.84 4.93 10.17
C ASN A 204 -8.53 3.51 10.63
N VAL A 205 -7.39 3.33 11.31
CA VAL A 205 -7.12 2.07 12.01
C VAL A 205 -8.02 1.99 13.24
N PRO A 206 -8.76 0.88 13.41
CA PRO A 206 -9.53 0.65 14.64
C PRO A 206 -8.65 0.75 15.90
N GLY A 207 -9.10 1.49 16.91
CA GLY A 207 -8.40 1.66 18.19
C GLY A 207 -7.23 2.66 18.21
N GLY A 208 -6.78 3.14 17.04
CA GLY A 208 -5.68 4.11 16.95
C GLY A 208 -4.35 3.60 17.50
N PHE A 209 -3.51 4.51 17.98
CA PHE A 209 -2.20 4.20 18.56
C PHE A 209 -1.97 5.04 19.82
N THR A 210 -1.46 4.44 20.89
CA THR A 210 -1.28 5.12 22.17
C THR A 210 0.17 5.46 22.43
N TYR A 211 0.47 6.75 22.51
CA TYR A 211 1.78 7.24 22.90
C TYR A 211 1.92 7.24 24.43
N PHE A 212 3.03 6.70 24.95
CA PHE A 212 3.39 6.81 26.36
C PHE A 212 4.63 7.69 26.53
N VAL A 213 4.69 8.44 27.62
CA VAL A 213 5.88 9.20 27.98
C VAL A 213 6.91 8.23 28.55
N ALA A 214 8.03 8.05 27.86
CA ALA A 214 9.11 7.21 28.37
C ALA A 214 9.69 7.84 29.66
N PRO A 215 10.00 7.05 30.70
CA PRO A 215 10.73 7.54 31.85
C PRO A 215 12.07 8.15 31.42
N PRO A 216 12.59 9.17 32.13
CA PRO A 216 13.92 9.70 31.87
C PRO A 216 14.98 8.59 31.91
N ALA A 217 15.96 8.64 31.01
CA ALA A 217 17.05 7.67 30.99
C ALA A 217 17.84 7.72 32.32
N PRO A 218 18.30 6.55 32.83
CA PRO A 218 19.22 6.52 33.97
C PRO A 218 20.48 7.35 33.69
N ALA A 219 20.90 8.14 34.66
CA ALA A 219 22.14 8.90 34.60
C ALA A 219 23.03 8.52 35.79
N PRO A 220 23.77 7.40 35.71
CA PRO A 220 24.75 7.03 36.72
C PRO A 220 25.94 8.00 36.70
N VAL A 221 26.47 8.30 37.88
CA VAL A 221 27.59 9.22 38.09
C VAL A 221 28.86 8.45 38.44
N ALA A 222 28.80 7.57 39.44
CA ALA A 222 29.96 6.81 39.91
C ALA A 222 29.54 5.49 40.56
N ILE A 223 30.46 4.53 40.57
CA ILE A 223 30.38 3.30 41.36
C ILE A 223 31.36 3.37 42.53
N THR A 224 30.96 2.88 43.70
CA THR A 224 31.80 2.83 44.90
C THR A 224 31.57 1.52 45.66
N PRO A 225 32.64 0.78 46.02
CA PRO A 225 34.01 0.99 45.60
C PRO A 225 34.18 0.78 44.08
N ALA A 226 35.19 1.42 43.49
CA ALA A 226 35.51 1.28 42.07
C ALA A 226 36.50 0.12 41.77
N THR A 227 36.91 -0.60 42.82
CA THR A 227 37.83 -1.73 42.75
C THR A 227 37.38 -2.88 43.66
N GLY A 228 37.82 -4.10 43.36
CA GLY A 228 37.60 -5.28 44.21
C GLY A 228 38.26 -6.54 43.65
N PRO A 229 38.27 -7.65 44.40
CA PRO A 229 38.94 -8.88 44.00
C PRO A 229 38.33 -9.52 42.74
N ALA A 230 39.19 -10.11 41.90
CA ALA A 230 38.77 -10.92 40.73
C ALA A 230 37.77 -12.04 41.07
N ALA A 231 37.75 -12.54 42.31
CA ALA A 231 36.78 -13.52 42.77
C ALA A 231 35.33 -12.99 42.87
N GLY A 232 35.12 -11.67 42.78
CA GLY A 232 33.82 -11.04 42.99
C GLY A 232 33.45 -10.90 44.47
N GLY A 233 32.18 -10.68 44.75
CA GLY A 233 31.66 -10.60 46.13
C GLY A 233 31.76 -9.23 46.78
N THR A 234 32.14 -8.19 46.03
CA THR A 234 32.25 -6.81 46.57
C THR A 234 30.87 -6.15 46.58
N PRO A 235 30.37 -5.68 47.73
CA PRO A 235 29.19 -4.82 47.76
C PRO A 235 29.52 -3.50 47.08
N PHE A 236 28.75 -3.13 46.06
CA PHE A 236 28.89 -1.86 45.35
C PHE A 236 27.64 -1.00 45.51
N THR A 237 27.83 0.31 45.38
CA THR A 237 26.78 1.30 45.24
C THR A 237 27.09 2.19 44.04
N ILE A 238 26.15 2.32 43.13
CA ILE A 238 26.17 3.27 42.01
C ILE A 238 25.25 4.44 42.39
N THR A 239 25.76 5.66 42.31
CA THR A 239 24.98 6.89 42.55
C THR A 239 24.61 7.54 41.23
N GLY A 240 23.51 8.30 41.21
CA GLY A 240 23.07 9.02 40.01
C GLY A 240 21.65 9.56 40.12
N THR A 241 21.01 9.75 38.97
CA THR A 241 19.60 10.14 38.88
C THR A 241 18.83 9.18 37.96
N ASN A 242 17.50 9.11 38.13
CA ASN A 242 16.60 8.25 37.36
C ASN A 242 16.97 6.75 37.42
N LEU A 243 17.56 6.31 38.54
CA LEU A 243 18.06 4.95 38.68
C LEU A 243 16.96 3.93 39.10
N GLY A 244 15.77 4.40 39.46
CA GLY A 244 14.70 3.53 39.99
C GLY A 244 14.16 2.50 39.00
N GLY A 245 14.39 2.69 37.69
CA GLY A 245 14.02 1.74 36.63
C GLY A 245 15.08 0.70 36.28
N VAL A 246 16.19 0.66 37.02
CA VAL A 246 17.27 -0.32 36.81
C VAL A 246 16.83 -1.70 37.27
N LEU A 247 16.90 -2.67 36.35
CA LEU A 247 16.53 -4.07 36.57
C LEU A 247 17.74 -4.96 36.86
N GLY A 248 18.95 -4.50 36.52
CA GLY A 248 20.18 -5.27 36.72
C GLY A 248 21.44 -4.44 36.43
N VAL A 249 22.58 -4.99 36.84
CA VAL A 249 23.91 -4.43 36.57
C VAL A 249 24.79 -5.52 35.99
N LEU A 250 25.51 -5.23 34.91
CA LEU A 250 26.45 -6.14 34.27
C LEU A 250 27.88 -5.61 34.42
N PHE A 251 28.83 -6.52 34.65
CA PHE A 251 30.27 -6.26 34.65
C PHE A 251 30.89 -7.06 33.49
N ASN A 252 31.31 -6.38 32.42
CA ASN A 252 31.72 -7.03 31.16
C ASN A 252 30.70 -8.08 30.66
N GLY A 253 29.41 -7.81 30.84
CA GLY A 253 28.31 -8.71 30.46
C GLY A 253 27.93 -9.76 31.51
N VAL A 254 28.70 -9.90 32.60
CA VAL A 254 28.37 -10.84 33.69
C VAL A 254 27.44 -10.17 34.71
N PRO A 255 26.30 -10.78 35.07
CA PRO A 255 25.32 -10.15 35.96
C PRO A 255 25.78 -10.10 37.42
N ALA A 256 25.57 -8.94 38.05
CA ALA A 256 25.67 -8.78 39.50
C ALA A 256 24.50 -9.46 40.23
N THR A 257 24.69 -9.77 41.51
CA THR A 257 23.64 -10.36 42.37
C THR A 257 23.13 -9.38 43.41
N GLY A 258 21.94 -9.62 43.96
CA GLY A 258 21.35 -8.77 45.01
C GLY A 258 21.06 -7.34 44.57
N VAL A 259 20.83 -7.11 43.26
CA VAL A 259 20.63 -5.77 42.71
C VAL A 259 19.34 -5.16 43.26
N THR A 260 19.46 -3.98 43.86
CA THR A 260 18.34 -3.16 44.32
C THR A 260 18.52 -1.74 43.80
N ALA A 261 17.42 -1.08 43.45
CA ALA A 261 17.44 0.24 42.85
C ALA A 261 16.47 1.19 43.56
N THR A 262 16.92 2.43 43.75
CA THR A 262 16.14 3.58 44.17
C THR A 262 16.27 4.68 43.10
N PRO A 263 15.53 5.80 43.18
CA PRO A 263 15.69 6.88 42.22
C PRO A 263 17.12 7.43 42.09
N THR A 264 17.96 7.31 43.13
CA THR A 264 19.31 7.90 43.19
C THR A 264 20.44 6.91 43.44
N THR A 265 20.13 5.65 43.75
CA THR A 265 21.15 4.62 44.03
C THR A 265 20.81 3.27 43.42
N VAL A 266 21.83 2.52 43.02
CA VAL A 266 21.74 1.08 42.71
C VAL A 266 22.79 0.36 43.53
N ALA A 267 22.39 -0.63 44.33
CA ALA A 267 23.32 -1.44 45.11
C ALA A 267 23.28 -2.90 44.66
N GLY A 268 24.37 -3.63 44.86
CA GLY A 268 24.45 -5.05 44.54
C GLY A 268 25.81 -5.63 44.91
N ILE A 269 26.05 -6.86 44.49
CA ILE A 269 27.29 -7.60 44.73
C ILE A 269 27.96 -7.90 43.39
N THR A 270 29.26 -7.58 43.26
CA THR A 270 30.02 -7.84 42.04
C THR A 270 30.11 -9.33 41.73
N PRO A 271 30.00 -9.75 40.46
CA PRO A 271 30.31 -11.12 40.07
C PRO A 271 31.83 -11.36 40.06
N ALA A 272 32.24 -12.62 39.89
CA ALA A 272 33.64 -12.93 39.57
C ALA A 272 34.00 -12.40 38.18
N GLY A 273 35.24 -11.96 38.00
CA GLY A 273 35.74 -11.36 36.76
C GLY A 273 37.25 -11.54 36.59
N ALA A 274 37.74 -11.37 35.35
CA ALA A 274 39.18 -11.37 35.09
C ALA A 274 39.82 -10.10 35.68
N VAL A 275 41.07 -10.22 36.15
CA VAL A 275 41.87 -9.06 36.61
C VAL A 275 41.95 -8.02 35.49
N GLY A 276 41.70 -6.76 35.84
CA GLY A 276 41.65 -5.63 34.91
C GLY A 276 40.32 -4.90 34.91
N SER A 277 40.21 -3.91 34.02
CA SER A 277 39.03 -3.05 33.94
C SER A 277 37.81 -3.78 33.38
N ALA A 278 36.69 -3.59 34.05
CA ALA A 278 35.36 -4.05 33.66
C ALA A 278 34.46 -2.86 33.32
N THR A 279 33.83 -2.92 32.15
CA THR A 279 32.75 -2.02 31.78
C THR A 279 31.53 -2.38 32.61
N VAL A 280 30.99 -1.40 33.33
CA VAL A 280 29.79 -1.56 34.13
C VAL A 280 28.61 -0.98 33.36
N THR A 281 27.57 -1.78 33.13
CA THR A 281 26.35 -1.33 32.46
C THR A 281 25.12 -1.58 33.32
N LEU A 282 24.25 -0.57 33.40
CA LEU A 282 22.92 -0.68 33.96
C LEU A 282 21.97 -1.24 32.89
N VAL A 283 21.10 -2.16 33.28
CA VAL A 283 20.06 -2.73 32.41
C VAL A 283 18.70 -2.19 32.81
N THR A 284 17.93 -1.72 31.84
CA THR A 284 16.54 -1.27 32.03
C THR A 284 15.62 -1.95 31.01
N ALA A 285 14.31 -1.78 31.17
CA ALA A 285 13.34 -2.21 30.16
C ALA A 285 13.51 -1.52 28.79
N PHE A 286 14.23 -0.39 28.73
CA PHE A 286 14.40 0.42 27.52
C PHE A 286 15.83 0.35 26.93
N GLY A 287 16.68 -0.52 27.46
CA GLY A 287 18.06 -0.68 27.01
C GLY A 287 19.08 -0.55 28.14
N THR A 288 20.34 -0.31 27.78
CA THR A 288 21.46 -0.25 28.73
C THR A 288 22.10 1.13 28.78
N VAL A 289 22.68 1.47 29.94
CA VAL A 289 23.45 2.70 30.16
C VAL A 289 24.78 2.35 30.81
N THR A 290 25.89 2.83 30.25
CA THR A 290 27.23 2.61 30.83
C THR A 290 27.46 3.51 32.03
N VAL A 291 27.95 2.94 33.11
CA VAL A 291 28.38 3.68 34.30
C VAL A 291 29.76 4.29 34.03
N PRO A 292 29.94 5.61 34.19
CA PRO A 292 31.25 6.25 34.04
C PRO A 292 32.31 5.64 34.97
N GLY A 293 33.55 5.49 34.47
CA GLY A 293 34.70 5.00 35.24
C GLY A 293 34.83 3.48 35.35
N GLY A 294 33.74 2.71 35.18
CA GLY A 294 33.77 1.24 35.26
C GLY A 294 34.20 0.71 36.63
N PHE A 295 34.66 -0.53 36.68
CA PHE A 295 35.16 -1.20 37.88
C PHE A 295 36.46 -1.94 37.60
N LEU A 296 37.43 -1.90 38.50
CA LEU A 296 38.72 -2.55 38.32
C LEU A 296 38.84 -3.79 39.22
N TYR A 297 38.93 -4.97 38.61
CA TYR A 297 39.24 -6.21 39.30
C TYR A 297 40.75 -6.30 39.58
N VAL A 298 41.12 -6.49 40.85
CA VAL A 298 42.52 -6.62 41.32
C VAL A 298 42.78 -7.96 41.99
#